data_AF-A0A9P5E5W1-F1
#
_entry.id   AF-A0A9P5E5W1-F1
#
_cell.length_a   1.000
_cell.length_b   1.000
_cell.length_c   1.000
_cell.angle_alpha   90.00
_cell.angle_beta   90.00
_cell.angle_gamma   90.00
#
_symmetry.space_group_name_H-M   'P 1'
#
loop_
_entity.id
_entity.type
_entity.pdbx_description
1 polymer ?
#
loop_
_entity_poly.entity_id
_entity_poly.type
_entity_poly.pdbx_seq_one_letter_code
_entity_poly.pdbx_strand_id
1 'polypeptide(L)'
;MVLQSYRLNVFGFLASRELAAEASSNGEATGNYGLWDQRLALEWTHENISFFGGDPAGITVAGYSAGAYSTFQQLAHELFRVPEEKGIIRRDELLTRLGIDLALSNEEKLTSLRAVPHDRLVQVQTGMRISEFRVLADDTFYPVGLMDKINSGEFAKRMKNRGIRLINGECESEHVMYRRWRTPQESYSAVYGRLLADFSPEVTQKIMDHYCGSSKNLPAGYNNWEDFFGRVYANIQVHHLQRGFHNALFAGGLEAGRDVLRYRFERDLAA
;
A
#
# COMPACT_ATOMS: atom_id res chain seq x y z
N MET A 1 0.94 -21.35 -12.18
CA MET A 1 0.46 -20.22 -11.35
C MET A 1 0.91 -20.47 -9.93
N VAL A 2 1.51 -19.49 -9.27
CA VAL A 2 1.88 -19.56 -7.85
C VAL A 2 0.98 -18.61 -7.07
N LEU A 3 0.51 -19.03 -5.90
CA LEU A 3 -0.22 -18.20 -4.96
C LEU A 3 0.57 -18.21 -3.65
N GLN A 4 0.95 -17.03 -3.16
CA GLN A 4 1.71 -16.86 -1.92
C GLN A 4 0.83 -16.28 -0.81
N SER A 5 1.20 -16.57 0.42
CA SER A 5 0.62 -15.97 1.63
C SER A 5 1.66 -15.07 2.29
N TYR A 6 1.24 -13.89 2.71
CA TYR A 6 2.09 -12.89 3.36
C TYR A 6 1.41 -12.36 4.63
N ARG A 7 2.19 -11.89 5.60
CA ARG A 7 1.65 -11.28 6.81
C ARG A 7 0.87 -10.02 6.45
N LEU A 8 -0.37 -9.97 6.93
CA LEU A 8 -1.27 -8.84 6.77
C LEU A 8 -1.22 -7.94 8.00
N ASN A 9 -1.74 -6.72 7.85
CA ASN A 9 -2.22 -5.93 8.98
C ASN A 9 -1.09 -5.63 9.99
N VAL A 10 -1.37 -5.56 11.30
CA VAL A 10 -0.36 -5.33 12.36
C VAL A 10 0.84 -6.28 12.27
N PHE A 11 0.64 -7.55 11.87
CA PHE A 11 1.72 -8.54 11.74
C PHE A 11 2.60 -8.35 10.51
N GLY A 12 2.12 -7.61 9.50
CA GLY A 12 2.82 -7.36 8.24
C GLY A 12 3.32 -5.93 8.07
N PHE A 13 2.73 -4.95 8.75
CA PHE A 13 2.90 -3.53 8.43
C PHE A 13 2.95 -2.62 9.66
N LEU A 14 3.02 -3.15 10.89
CA LEU A 14 3.39 -2.28 12.01
C LEU A 14 4.89 -1.99 11.96
N ALA A 15 5.24 -0.70 11.96
CA ALA A 15 6.59 -0.20 12.02
C ALA A 15 6.61 1.18 12.70
N SER A 16 7.56 1.38 13.60
CA SER A 16 7.78 2.59 14.40
C SER A 16 9.23 2.57 14.95
N ARG A 17 9.58 3.25 16.06
CA ARG A 17 10.97 3.56 16.45
C ARG A 17 11.72 2.52 17.30
N GLU A 18 11.12 1.93 18.34
CA GLU A 18 11.94 1.26 19.37
C GLU A 18 12.55 -0.06 18.91
N LEU A 19 11.78 -0.98 18.29
CA LEU A 19 12.41 -2.07 17.54
C LEU A 19 13.00 -1.65 16.18
N ALA A 20 12.80 -0.43 15.65
CA ALA A 20 13.72 0.07 14.61
C ALA A 20 15.16 0.30 15.14
N ALA A 21 15.35 0.39 16.47
CA ALA A 21 16.66 0.27 17.09
C ALA A 21 17.10 -1.20 17.31
N GLU A 22 16.19 -2.15 17.61
CA GLU A 22 16.48 -3.60 17.50
C GLU A 22 17.02 -3.91 16.10
N ALA A 23 16.33 -3.39 15.08
CA ALA A 23 16.68 -3.54 13.68
C ALA A 23 18.15 -3.15 13.45
N SER A 24 18.47 -1.89 13.70
CA SER A 24 19.81 -1.35 13.51
C SER A 24 20.87 -2.07 14.35
N SER A 25 20.51 -2.61 15.53
CA SER A 25 21.44 -3.41 16.36
C SER A 25 21.69 -4.83 15.84
N ASN A 26 20.74 -5.42 15.13
CA ASN A 26 20.83 -6.76 14.55
C ASN A 26 21.36 -6.78 13.10
N GLY A 27 21.63 -5.61 12.51
CA GLY A 27 21.95 -5.49 11.07
C GLY A 27 20.71 -5.59 10.17
N GLU A 28 19.56 -5.16 10.69
CA GLU A 28 18.23 -5.27 10.11
C GLU A 28 17.67 -3.83 9.85
N ALA A 29 16.94 -3.57 8.75
CA ALA A 29 16.34 -2.26 8.43
C ALA A 29 14.81 -2.27 8.15
N THR A 30 14.11 -1.34 8.81
CA THR A 30 12.72 -1.46 9.31
C THR A 30 11.57 -1.73 8.32
N GLY A 31 10.51 -2.35 8.85
CA GLY A 31 9.16 -2.25 8.30
C GLY A 31 8.77 -3.28 7.25
N ASN A 32 7.53 -3.16 6.78
CA ASN A 32 7.04 -3.77 5.53
C ASN A 32 7.17 -5.30 5.44
N TYR A 33 6.95 -6.04 6.52
CA TYR A 33 7.11 -7.51 6.57
C TYR A 33 6.19 -8.23 5.59
N GLY A 34 4.98 -7.72 5.35
CA GLY A 34 4.09 -8.23 4.32
C GLY A 34 4.64 -8.06 2.89
N LEU A 35 5.53 -7.08 2.65
CA LEU A 35 6.26 -6.94 1.38
C LEU A 35 7.53 -7.78 1.35
N TRP A 36 8.22 -7.96 2.49
CA TRP A 36 9.36 -8.88 2.60
C TRP A 36 8.95 -10.36 2.45
N ASP A 37 7.80 -10.75 2.98
CA ASP A 37 7.22 -12.10 2.79
C ASP A 37 6.91 -12.34 1.30
N GLN A 38 6.31 -11.35 0.63
CA GLN A 38 6.07 -11.38 -0.81
C GLN A 38 7.37 -11.45 -1.62
N ARG A 39 8.39 -10.70 -1.21
CA ARG A 39 9.70 -10.68 -1.87
C ARG A 39 10.38 -12.05 -1.75
N LEU A 40 10.41 -12.62 -0.54
CA LEU A 40 10.93 -13.97 -0.30
C LEU A 40 10.16 -15.04 -1.11
N ALA A 41 8.83 -14.90 -1.25
CA ALA A 41 8.03 -15.79 -2.08
C ALA A 41 8.32 -15.63 -3.59
N LEU A 42 8.62 -14.42 -4.06
CA LEU A 42 9.06 -14.17 -5.46
C LEU A 42 10.46 -14.74 -5.73
N GLU A 43 11.39 -14.58 -4.79
CA GLU A 43 12.76 -15.11 -4.90
C GLU A 43 12.77 -16.63 -4.83
N TRP A 44 12.03 -17.23 -3.88
CA TRP A 44 11.80 -18.68 -3.86
C TRP A 44 11.16 -19.18 -5.17
N THR A 45 10.21 -18.42 -5.74
CA THR A 45 9.63 -18.76 -7.04
C THR A 45 10.68 -18.72 -8.15
N HIS A 46 11.51 -17.67 -8.23
CA HIS A 46 12.59 -17.57 -9.21
C HIS A 46 13.60 -18.72 -9.09
N GLU A 47 13.98 -19.10 -7.88
CA GLU A 47 14.91 -20.22 -7.64
C GLU A 47 14.30 -21.60 -7.97
N ASN A 48 13.00 -21.80 -7.74
CA ASN A 48 12.39 -23.14 -7.72
C ASN A 48 11.37 -23.42 -8.83
N ILE A 49 10.86 -22.43 -9.58
CA ILE A 49 9.77 -22.64 -10.56
C ILE A 49 10.15 -23.57 -11.72
N SER A 50 11.45 -23.70 -12.01
CA SER A 50 12.00 -24.64 -12.99
C SER A 50 11.69 -26.10 -12.65
N PHE A 51 11.68 -26.48 -11.36
CA PHE A 51 11.27 -27.82 -10.91
C PHE A 51 9.78 -28.12 -11.16
N PHE A 52 8.97 -27.08 -11.36
CA PHE A 52 7.55 -27.16 -11.71
C PHE A 52 7.29 -26.91 -13.20
N GLY A 53 8.34 -26.86 -14.03
CA GLY A 53 8.23 -26.66 -15.48
C GLY A 53 7.91 -25.23 -15.93
N GLY A 54 8.07 -24.23 -15.07
CA GLY A 54 7.96 -22.82 -15.43
C GLY A 54 9.31 -22.15 -15.70
N ASP A 55 9.28 -21.06 -16.45
CA ASP A 55 10.46 -20.26 -16.79
C ASP A 55 10.73 -19.20 -15.69
N PRO A 56 11.88 -19.21 -14.99
CA PRO A 56 12.23 -18.19 -14.01
C PRO A 56 12.47 -16.80 -14.64
N ALA A 57 12.85 -16.72 -15.93
CA ALA A 57 12.96 -15.45 -16.65
C ALA A 57 11.59 -14.91 -17.12
N GLY A 58 10.54 -15.74 -17.08
CA GLY A 58 9.18 -15.41 -17.52
C GLY A 58 8.22 -14.95 -16.42
N ILE A 59 8.72 -14.66 -15.21
CA ILE A 59 7.87 -14.37 -14.05
C ILE A 59 7.08 -13.06 -14.24
N THR A 60 5.75 -13.18 -14.20
CA THR A 60 4.81 -12.05 -14.18
C THR A 60 4.16 -11.94 -12.80
N VAL A 61 4.31 -10.79 -12.14
CA VAL A 61 3.68 -10.49 -10.85
C VAL A 61 2.36 -9.76 -11.08
N ALA A 62 1.30 -10.19 -10.41
CA ALA A 62 -0.03 -9.59 -10.52
C ALA A 62 -0.80 -9.68 -9.19
N GLY A 63 -1.75 -8.77 -9.00
CA GLY A 63 -2.65 -8.76 -7.85
C GLY A 63 -3.78 -7.76 -8.01
N TYR A 64 -4.76 -7.82 -7.10
CA TYR A 64 -5.95 -6.95 -7.07
C TYR A 64 -6.02 -6.15 -5.77
N SER A 65 -6.55 -4.92 -5.81
CA SER A 65 -6.66 -4.01 -4.65
C SER A 65 -5.33 -3.90 -3.88
N ALA A 66 -5.27 -4.28 -2.61
CA ALA A 66 -4.02 -4.32 -1.83
C ALA A 66 -2.90 -5.16 -2.48
N GLY A 67 -3.24 -6.23 -3.22
CA GLY A 67 -2.30 -7.02 -4.01
C GLY A 67 -1.77 -6.28 -5.25
N ALA A 68 -2.56 -5.39 -5.85
CA ALA A 68 -2.10 -4.52 -6.94
C ALA A 68 -1.12 -3.46 -6.40
N TYR A 69 -1.43 -2.87 -5.25
CA TYR A 69 -0.51 -1.97 -4.55
C TYR A 69 0.80 -2.69 -4.16
N SER A 70 0.72 -3.89 -3.60
CA SER A 70 1.89 -4.75 -3.36
C SER A 70 2.70 -5.04 -4.62
N THR A 71 2.05 -5.36 -5.76
CA THR A 71 2.73 -5.57 -7.05
C THR A 71 3.51 -4.32 -7.48
N PHE A 72 2.90 -3.14 -7.33
CA PHE A 72 3.58 -1.85 -7.56
C PHE A 72 4.75 -1.63 -6.60
N GLN A 73 4.65 -2.02 -5.32
CA GLN A 73 5.77 -1.92 -4.38
C GLN A 73 6.92 -2.87 -4.71
N GLN A 74 6.64 -4.12 -5.12
CA GLN A 74 7.69 -5.04 -5.59
C GLN A 74 8.42 -4.47 -6.82
N LEU A 75 7.69 -3.85 -7.76
CA LEU A 75 8.29 -3.14 -8.90
C LEU A 75 9.11 -1.91 -8.45
N ALA A 76 8.60 -1.10 -7.53
CA ALA A 76 9.33 0.07 -7.02
C ALA A 76 10.61 -0.33 -6.26
N HIS A 77 10.59 -1.45 -5.53
CA HIS A 77 11.76 -2.03 -4.91
C HIS A 77 12.79 -2.48 -5.97
N GLU A 78 12.35 -3.26 -6.94
CA GLU A 78 13.20 -3.79 -8.01
C GLU A 78 13.88 -2.69 -8.83
N LEU A 79 13.17 -1.60 -9.16
CA LEU A 79 13.71 -0.49 -9.97
C LEU A 79 14.74 0.38 -9.23
N PHE A 80 14.72 0.43 -7.89
CA PHE A 80 15.44 1.46 -7.11
C PHE A 80 16.24 0.98 -5.88
N ARG A 81 15.97 -0.21 -5.35
CA ARG A 81 16.66 -0.77 -4.15
C ARG A 81 17.54 -1.96 -4.45
N VAL A 82 17.23 -2.69 -5.51
CA VAL A 82 18.14 -3.65 -6.14
C VAL A 82 19.08 -2.83 -7.05
N PRO A 83 20.34 -2.53 -6.66
CA PRO A 83 21.40 -2.34 -7.65
C PRO A 83 21.41 -3.60 -8.52
N GLU A 84 21.72 -3.49 -9.81
CA GLU A 84 21.33 -4.46 -10.87
C GLU A 84 21.73 -5.94 -10.68
N GLU A 85 22.41 -6.26 -9.58
CA GLU A 85 22.80 -7.60 -9.16
C GLU A 85 22.05 -8.14 -7.90
N LYS A 86 21.85 -7.40 -6.77
CA LYS A 86 21.41 -7.99 -5.43
C LYS A 86 20.83 -6.99 -4.39
N GLY A 87 19.92 -7.41 -3.47
CA GLY A 87 19.69 -6.74 -2.15
C GLY A 87 18.35 -7.00 -1.37
N ILE A 88 18.40 -7.12 -0.01
CA ILE A 88 17.29 -7.22 1.00
C ILE A 88 17.82 -6.82 2.42
N ILE A 89 16.99 -6.33 3.39
CA ILE A 89 16.91 -6.78 4.84
C ILE A 89 16.08 -5.89 5.85
N ARG A 90 14.96 -6.47 6.36
CA ARG A 90 14.32 -6.57 7.72
C ARG A 90 13.96 -5.42 8.72
N ARG A 91 12.65 -5.36 9.00
CA ARG A 91 12.00 -5.45 10.35
C ARG A 91 12.07 -4.30 11.39
N ASP A 92 10.90 -3.98 11.98
CA ASP A 92 10.64 -3.44 13.36
C ASP A 92 10.41 -1.91 13.57
N GLU A 93 9.59 -1.28 14.45
CA GLU A 93 9.00 -1.55 15.80
C GLU A 93 7.64 -2.30 15.93
N LEU A 94 7.36 -2.77 17.17
CA LEU A 94 6.12 -3.33 17.75
C LEU A 94 6.08 -3.16 19.32
N LEU A 95 7.25 -3.03 19.99
CA LEU A 95 7.51 -3.06 21.45
C LEU A 95 6.45 -2.46 22.39
N THR A 96 6.26 -1.15 22.38
CA THR A 96 5.54 -0.44 23.45
C THR A 96 4.05 -0.77 23.54
N ARG A 97 3.49 -1.46 22.54
CA ARG A 97 2.04 -1.70 22.43
C ARG A 97 1.45 -2.73 23.39
N LEU A 98 2.24 -3.63 23.99
CA LEU A 98 1.72 -4.81 24.68
C LEU A 98 1.87 -4.79 26.20
N GLY A 99 1.78 -3.61 26.83
CA GLY A 99 1.77 -3.47 28.29
C GLY A 99 3.12 -3.77 28.95
N ILE A 100 4.19 -3.58 28.19
CA ILE A 100 5.57 -3.88 28.58
C ILE A 100 6.22 -2.57 28.99
N ASP A 101 6.84 -2.54 30.17
CA ASP A 101 7.32 -1.29 30.77
C ASP A 101 8.37 -0.61 29.86
N LEU A 102 8.15 0.69 29.63
CA LEU A 102 9.03 1.56 28.85
C LEU A 102 10.41 1.75 29.49
N ALA A 103 10.57 1.46 30.79
CA ALA A 103 11.85 1.47 31.48
C ALA A 103 12.73 0.23 31.20
N LEU A 104 12.17 -0.86 30.68
CA LEU A 104 12.89 -2.11 30.41
C LEU A 104 13.88 -1.97 29.22
N SER A 105 14.83 -2.90 29.12
CA SER A 105 15.69 -3.03 27.94
C SER A 105 14.87 -3.36 26.68
N ASN A 106 15.46 -3.13 25.51
CA ASN A 106 14.81 -3.49 24.25
C ASN A 106 14.47 -5.00 24.21
N GLU A 107 15.35 -5.86 24.73
CA GLU A 107 15.19 -7.32 24.73
C GLU A 107 14.07 -7.84 25.65
N GLU A 108 13.91 -7.25 26.83
CA GLU A 108 12.77 -7.54 27.71
C GLU A 108 11.45 -7.08 27.08
N LYS A 109 11.46 -5.92 26.41
CA LYS A 109 10.33 -5.46 25.60
C LYS A 109 10.04 -6.42 24.43
N LEU A 110 11.04 -7.06 23.81
CA LEU A 110 10.78 -8.08 22.77
C LEU A 110 10.02 -9.29 23.30
N THR A 111 10.31 -9.65 24.54
CA THR A 111 9.89 -10.91 25.13
C THR A 111 8.40 -10.89 25.45
N SER A 112 7.92 -9.91 26.23
CA SER A 112 6.49 -9.80 26.57
C SER A 112 5.61 -9.41 25.38
N LEU A 113 6.22 -8.92 24.29
CA LEU A 113 5.56 -8.59 23.03
C LEU A 113 5.22 -9.84 22.22
N ARG A 114 6.21 -10.73 22.08
CA ARG A 114 6.06 -12.03 21.42
C ARG A 114 5.18 -12.98 22.26
N ALA A 115 4.83 -12.61 23.50
CA ALA A 115 3.99 -13.37 24.42
C ALA A 115 2.47 -13.06 24.39
N VAL A 116 2.00 -11.98 23.73
CA VAL A 116 0.55 -11.69 23.70
C VAL A 116 -0.16 -12.49 22.60
N PRO A 117 -1.31 -13.14 22.90
CA PRO A 117 -2.10 -13.87 21.92
C PRO A 117 -2.50 -13.06 20.67
N HIS A 118 -2.42 -13.72 19.52
CA HIS A 118 -2.63 -13.13 18.20
C HIS A 118 -4.09 -12.65 17.98
N ASP A 119 -5.06 -13.34 18.57
CA ASP A 119 -6.47 -12.95 18.58
C ASP A 119 -6.68 -11.65 19.36
N ARG A 120 -5.96 -11.48 20.49
CA ARG A 120 -6.02 -10.24 21.27
C ARG A 120 -5.40 -9.05 20.54
N LEU A 121 -4.31 -9.28 19.82
CA LEU A 121 -3.70 -8.31 18.89
C LEU A 121 -4.68 -7.85 17.79
N VAL A 122 -5.53 -8.74 17.28
CA VAL A 122 -6.59 -8.39 16.32
C VAL A 122 -7.77 -7.69 16.99
N GLN A 123 -8.19 -8.11 18.19
CA GLN A 123 -9.32 -7.48 18.91
C GLN A 123 -9.08 -6.01 19.28
N VAL A 124 -7.86 -5.62 19.67
CA VAL A 124 -7.59 -4.22 20.03
C VAL A 124 -7.70 -3.28 18.83
N GLN A 125 -7.48 -3.78 17.61
CA GLN A 125 -7.55 -2.99 16.38
C GLN A 125 -8.92 -2.38 16.13
N THR A 126 -10.02 -3.09 16.46
CA THR A 126 -11.39 -2.58 16.25
C THR A 126 -11.75 -1.38 17.12
N GLY A 127 -10.96 -1.05 18.15
CA GLY A 127 -11.11 0.16 18.96
C GLY A 127 -10.18 1.32 18.60
N MET A 128 -9.33 1.19 17.56
CA MET A 128 -8.32 2.20 17.23
C MET A 128 -8.87 3.31 16.31
N ARG A 129 -8.63 4.58 16.67
CA ARG A 129 -9.03 5.77 15.87
C ARG A 129 -8.48 5.76 14.43
N ILE A 130 -7.28 5.21 14.27
CA ILE A 130 -6.70 4.81 12.98
C ILE A 130 -6.24 3.38 13.21
N SER A 131 -6.75 2.44 12.43
CA SER A 131 -6.54 1.00 12.62
C SER A 131 -5.80 0.35 11.44
N GLU A 132 -5.62 1.12 10.38
CA GLU A 132 -5.14 0.73 9.07
C GLU A 132 -3.60 0.80 9.05
N PHE A 133 -2.94 -0.34 9.25
CA PHE A 133 -1.49 -0.44 9.09
C PHE A 133 -1.14 -0.44 7.59
N ARG A 134 -0.30 0.50 7.18
CA ARG A 134 0.07 0.77 5.78
C ARG A 134 1.59 0.60 5.59
N VAL A 135 2.02 0.57 4.33
CA VAL A 135 3.45 0.52 3.97
C VAL A 135 4.18 1.76 4.50
N LEU A 136 5.29 1.55 5.20
CA LEU A 136 6.16 2.61 5.70
C LEU A 136 7.16 3.04 4.61
N ALA A 137 7.45 4.34 4.53
CA ALA A 137 8.63 4.84 3.84
C ALA A 137 9.86 4.65 4.75
N ASP A 138 10.63 3.60 4.48
CA ASP A 138 11.64 2.99 5.36
C ASP A 138 13.09 3.11 4.84
N ASP A 139 13.28 3.76 3.69
CA ASP A 139 14.47 3.74 2.83
C ASP A 139 15.03 2.33 2.50
N THR A 140 14.26 1.26 2.73
CA THR A 140 14.75 -0.12 2.68
C THR A 140 13.93 -0.94 1.71
N PHE A 141 12.63 -1.13 1.97
CA PHE A 141 11.72 -1.65 0.96
C PHE A 141 11.27 -0.53 0.00
N TYR A 142 10.84 0.60 0.56
CA TYR A 142 10.22 1.72 -0.15
C TYR A 142 11.26 2.78 -0.56
N PRO A 143 11.32 3.20 -1.84
CA PRO A 143 12.21 4.29 -2.26
C PRO A 143 11.81 5.65 -1.64
N VAL A 144 12.70 6.31 -0.89
CA VAL A 144 12.48 7.72 -0.52
C VAL A 144 12.45 8.56 -1.79
N GLY A 145 11.52 9.53 -1.84
CA GLY A 145 11.22 10.31 -3.05
C GLY A 145 10.58 9.49 -4.19
N LEU A 146 9.94 8.34 -3.93
CA LEU A 146 9.30 7.53 -4.98
C LEU A 146 8.32 8.35 -5.84
N MET A 147 7.54 9.23 -5.23
CA MET A 147 6.60 10.09 -5.96
C MET A 147 7.33 11.09 -6.88
N ASP A 148 8.46 11.64 -6.44
CA ASP A 148 9.28 12.56 -7.26
C ASP A 148 9.97 11.81 -8.40
N LYS A 149 10.41 10.57 -8.15
CA LYS A 149 10.98 9.64 -9.15
C LYS A 149 9.95 9.19 -10.18
N ILE A 150 8.67 9.11 -9.80
CA ILE A 150 7.55 8.90 -10.73
C ILE A 150 7.28 10.18 -11.53
N ASN A 151 7.08 11.32 -10.87
CA ASN A 151 6.68 12.59 -11.49
C ASN A 151 7.76 13.20 -12.42
N SER A 152 9.04 12.91 -12.17
CA SER A 152 10.17 13.26 -13.06
C SER A 152 10.39 12.26 -14.22
N GLY A 153 9.58 11.19 -14.27
CA GLY A 153 9.67 10.12 -15.24
C GLY A 153 10.88 9.20 -15.08
N GLU A 154 11.64 9.27 -13.97
CA GLU A 154 12.76 8.34 -13.72
C GLU A 154 12.25 6.89 -13.62
N PHE A 155 11.12 6.67 -12.92
CA PHE A 155 10.45 5.37 -12.82
C PHE A 155 10.16 4.77 -14.20
N ALA A 156 9.62 5.58 -15.11
CA ALA A 156 9.28 5.19 -16.48
C ALA A 156 10.52 4.85 -17.32
N LYS A 157 11.57 5.67 -17.22
CA LYS A 157 12.85 5.45 -17.92
C LYS A 157 13.50 4.14 -17.46
N ARG A 158 13.51 3.85 -16.15
CA ARG A 158 14.02 2.58 -15.59
C ARG A 158 13.19 1.38 -16.06
N MET A 159 11.85 1.47 -16.08
CA MET A 159 11.00 0.44 -16.67
C MET A 159 11.35 0.17 -18.14
N LYS A 160 11.46 1.24 -18.96
CA LYS A 160 11.72 1.11 -20.40
C LYS A 160 13.10 0.52 -20.69
N ASN A 161 14.12 0.95 -19.96
CA ASN A 161 15.47 0.42 -20.08
C ASN A 161 15.56 -1.08 -19.72
N ARG A 162 14.75 -1.54 -18.73
CA ARG A 162 14.65 -2.95 -18.35
C ARG A 162 13.60 -3.74 -19.13
N GLY A 163 12.94 -3.16 -20.14
CA GLY A 163 11.89 -3.81 -20.94
C GLY A 163 10.61 -4.17 -20.18
N ILE A 164 10.40 -3.62 -18.98
CA ILE A 164 9.30 -3.97 -18.08
C ILE A 164 8.00 -3.33 -18.59
N ARG A 165 6.98 -4.16 -18.77
CA ARG A 165 5.65 -3.77 -19.27
C ARG A 165 4.60 -3.90 -18.17
N LEU A 166 3.57 -3.05 -18.23
CA LEU A 166 2.52 -2.95 -17.22
C LEU A 166 1.14 -3.26 -17.82
N ILE A 167 0.33 -4.04 -17.10
CA ILE A 167 -1.11 -4.13 -17.31
C ILE A 167 -1.80 -3.62 -16.05
N ASN A 168 -2.63 -2.58 -16.16
CA ASN A 168 -3.27 -1.94 -15.01
C ASN A 168 -4.66 -1.38 -15.37
N GLY A 169 -5.57 -1.30 -14.41
CA GLY A 169 -6.93 -0.86 -14.68
C GLY A 169 -7.82 -0.84 -13.45
N GLU A 170 -9.07 -0.47 -13.67
CA GLU A 170 -10.02 -0.06 -12.65
C GLU A 170 -11.42 -0.62 -12.95
N CYS A 171 -12.25 -0.91 -11.95
CA CYS A 171 -13.69 -1.05 -12.18
C CYS A 171 -14.32 0.35 -12.38
N GLU A 172 -15.49 0.44 -13.01
CA GLU A 172 -16.28 1.68 -13.00
C GLU A 172 -16.85 1.98 -11.60
N SER A 173 -17.34 0.95 -10.93
CA SER A 173 -18.18 1.07 -9.73
C SER A 173 -17.43 0.81 -8.41
N GLU A 174 -16.13 1.13 -8.34
CA GLU A 174 -15.31 1.02 -7.11
C GLU A 174 -15.97 1.71 -5.89
N HIS A 175 -16.62 2.85 -6.14
CA HIS A 175 -17.38 3.60 -5.13
C HIS A 175 -18.48 2.79 -4.44
N VAL A 176 -19.04 1.76 -5.09
CA VAL A 176 -20.07 0.87 -4.52
C VAL A 176 -19.48 -0.07 -3.46
N MET A 177 -18.21 -0.44 -3.57
CA MET A 177 -17.47 -1.15 -2.51
C MET A 177 -17.13 -0.18 -1.38
N TYR A 178 -16.48 0.95 -1.70
CA TYR A 178 -15.97 1.87 -0.67
C TYR A 178 -17.06 2.52 0.18
N ARG A 179 -18.24 2.80 -0.39
CA ARG A 179 -19.39 3.31 0.39
C ARG A 179 -19.89 2.31 1.45
N ARG A 180 -19.64 1.01 1.27
CA ARG A 180 -20.02 -0.07 2.20
C ARG A 180 -18.88 -0.52 3.13
N TRP A 181 -17.66 -0.05 2.90
CA TRP A 181 -16.48 -0.49 3.66
C TRP A 181 -16.01 0.60 4.64
N ARG A 182 -16.28 0.37 5.93
CA ARG A 182 -15.96 1.32 7.02
C ARG A 182 -16.58 2.71 6.76
N THR A 183 -17.86 2.69 6.41
CA THR A 183 -18.70 3.85 6.09
C THR A 183 -18.71 4.85 7.25
N PRO A 184 -18.46 6.14 7.01
CA PRO A 184 -18.65 7.17 8.03
C PRO A 184 -20.15 7.35 8.34
N GLN A 185 -20.45 7.94 9.51
CA GLN A 185 -21.81 8.43 9.80
C GLN A 185 -22.19 9.59 8.86
N GLU A 186 -23.48 9.88 8.75
CA GLU A 186 -24.04 10.88 7.83
C GLU A 186 -23.73 12.35 8.23
N SER A 187 -22.46 12.75 8.13
CA SER A 187 -21.99 14.12 8.42
C SER A 187 -20.60 14.42 7.84
N TYR A 188 -20.35 15.70 7.54
CA TYR A 188 -19.03 16.23 7.19
C TYR A 188 -17.93 15.77 8.16
N SER A 189 -18.19 15.83 9.47
CA SER A 189 -17.19 15.55 10.51
C SER A 189 -16.81 14.08 10.58
N ALA A 190 -17.75 13.16 10.34
CA ALA A 190 -17.46 11.74 10.25
C ALA A 190 -16.70 11.38 8.96
N VAL A 191 -17.03 12.01 7.83
CA VAL A 191 -16.29 11.80 6.56
C VAL A 191 -14.87 12.34 6.68
N TYR A 192 -14.70 13.56 7.20
CA TYR A 192 -13.39 14.13 7.53
C TYR A 192 -12.59 13.21 8.47
N GLY A 193 -13.21 12.74 9.55
CA GLY A 193 -12.60 11.80 10.51
C GLY A 193 -12.19 10.47 9.89
N ARG A 194 -12.97 9.94 8.93
CA ARG A 194 -12.63 8.72 8.18
C ARG A 194 -11.49 8.93 7.19
N LEU A 195 -11.39 10.10 6.55
CA LEU A 195 -10.30 10.43 5.63
C LEU A 195 -8.94 10.59 6.36
N LEU A 196 -8.94 11.05 7.63
CA LEU A 196 -7.74 11.11 8.47
C LEU A 196 -7.04 9.76 8.72
N ALA A 197 -7.69 8.62 8.41
CA ALA A 197 -7.06 7.31 8.49
C ALA A 197 -6.09 7.02 7.33
N ASP A 198 -6.21 7.76 6.21
CA ASP A 198 -5.42 7.55 4.98
C ASP A 198 -4.68 8.82 4.51
N PHE A 199 -5.07 10.01 4.98
CA PHE A 199 -4.53 11.30 4.55
C PHE A 199 -4.16 12.18 5.76
N SER A 200 -3.18 13.08 5.59
CA SER A 200 -2.82 14.05 6.63
C SER A 200 -3.97 15.04 6.90
N PRO A 201 -4.02 15.73 8.05
CA PRO A 201 -5.05 16.74 8.32
C PRO A 201 -5.08 17.86 7.28
N GLU A 202 -3.92 18.30 6.79
CA GLU A 202 -3.82 19.33 5.74
C GLU A 202 -4.41 18.86 4.41
N VAL A 203 -4.06 17.64 3.97
CA VAL A 203 -4.57 17.05 2.73
C VAL A 203 -6.07 16.77 2.86
N THR A 204 -6.52 16.26 4.01
CA THR A 204 -7.94 16.01 4.30
C THR A 204 -8.75 17.30 4.27
N GLN A 205 -8.26 18.37 4.87
CA GLN A 205 -8.92 19.67 4.84
C GLN A 205 -8.99 20.22 3.41
N LYS A 206 -7.90 20.15 2.63
CA LYS A 206 -7.89 20.53 1.20
C LYS A 206 -8.88 19.72 0.35
N ILE A 207 -9.02 18.41 0.59
CA ILE A 207 -10.03 17.56 -0.07
C ILE A 207 -11.43 18.03 0.29
N MET A 208 -11.72 18.20 1.59
CA MET A 208 -13.07 18.55 2.04
C MET A 208 -13.48 19.97 1.65
N ASP A 209 -12.56 20.94 1.65
CA ASP A 209 -12.80 22.30 1.15
C ASP A 209 -13.02 22.32 -0.37
N HIS A 210 -12.29 21.51 -1.15
CA HIS A 210 -12.46 21.44 -2.60
C HIS A 210 -13.87 21.01 -3.01
N TYR A 211 -14.49 20.08 -2.27
CA TYR A 211 -15.83 19.58 -2.57
C TYR A 211 -16.95 20.33 -1.82
N CYS A 212 -16.82 20.57 -0.51
CA CYS A 212 -17.90 21.11 0.33
C CYS A 212 -17.85 22.64 0.47
N GLY A 213 -16.70 23.25 0.14
CA GLY A 213 -16.40 24.65 0.36
C GLY A 213 -16.52 25.09 1.83
N SER A 214 -16.48 26.40 2.05
CA SER A 214 -16.67 27.02 3.37
C SER A 214 -18.01 26.67 4.03
N SER A 215 -18.99 26.21 3.25
CA SER A 215 -20.32 25.82 3.74
C SER A 215 -20.33 24.54 4.56
N LYS A 216 -19.40 23.61 4.29
CA LYS A 216 -19.34 22.24 4.87
C LYS A 216 -20.61 21.40 4.66
N ASN A 217 -21.50 21.82 3.76
CA ASN A 217 -22.68 21.07 3.36
C ASN A 217 -22.30 19.93 2.39
N LEU A 218 -23.22 18.96 2.24
CA LEU A 218 -23.11 17.94 1.20
C LEU A 218 -23.15 18.63 -0.19
N PRO A 219 -22.22 18.35 -1.12
CA PRO A 219 -22.21 19.03 -2.41
C PRO A 219 -23.36 18.54 -3.31
N ALA A 220 -23.81 19.40 -4.23
CA ALA A 220 -24.80 19.02 -5.23
C ALA A 220 -24.28 17.86 -6.12
N GLY A 221 -25.15 16.90 -6.43
CA GLY A 221 -24.82 15.71 -7.21
C GLY A 221 -24.44 14.47 -6.39
N TYR A 222 -24.38 14.57 -5.06
CA TYR A 222 -24.25 13.43 -4.14
C TYR A 222 -25.58 13.17 -3.42
N ASN A 223 -25.91 11.90 -3.21
CA ASN A 223 -27.20 11.50 -2.62
C ASN A 223 -27.22 11.67 -1.09
N ASN A 224 -26.12 11.31 -0.44
CA ASN A 224 -25.89 11.39 1.00
C ASN A 224 -24.36 11.38 1.29
N TRP A 225 -23.95 11.46 2.56
CA TRP A 225 -22.53 11.45 2.91
C TRP A 225 -21.86 10.07 2.70
N GLU A 226 -22.59 8.95 2.76
CA GLU A 226 -22.11 7.64 2.31
C GLU A 226 -21.71 7.66 0.82
N ASP A 227 -22.60 8.12 -0.07
CA ASP A 227 -22.37 8.20 -1.52
C ASP A 227 -21.26 9.19 -1.86
N PHE A 228 -21.20 10.32 -1.16
CA PHE A 228 -20.07 11.27 -1.22
C PHE A 228 -18.75 10.61 -0.83
N PHE A 229 -18.68 9.97 0.34
CA PHE A 229 -17.48 9.29 0.81
C PHE A 229 -17.04 8.21 -0.19
N GLY A 230 -17.95 7.33 -0.61
CA GLY A 230 -17.64 6.25 -1.55
C GLY A 230 -17.05 6.75 -2.87
N ARG A 231 -17.65 7.80 -3.46
CA ARG A 231 -17.19 8.39 -4.73
C ARG A 231 -15.87 9.14 -4.57
N VAL A 232 -15.73 10.00 -3.57
CA VAL A 232 -14.51 10.78 -3.34
C VAL A 232 -13.34 9.85 -2.98
N TYR A 233 -13.57 8.84 -2.13
CA TYR A 233 -12.55 7.87 -1.75
C TYR A 233 -12.12 6.99 -2.94
N ALA A 234 -13.06 6.48 -3.74
CA ALA A 234 -12.74 5.74 -4.97
C ALA A 234 -11.99 6.60 -6.00
N ASN A 235 -12.40 7.85 -6.18
CA ASN A 235 -11.70 8.80 -7.05
C ASN A 235 -10.24 9.00 -6.61
N ILE A 236 -9.99 9.23 -5.32
CA ILE A 236 -8.63 9.53 -4.83
C ILE A 236 -7.76 8.26 -4.73
N GLN A 237 -8.29 7.14 -4.23
CA GLN A 237 -7.52 5.91 -3.99
C GLN A 237 -7.31 5.05 -5.24
N VAL A 238 -8.20 5.14 -6.23
CA VAL A 238 -8.17 4.29 -7.43
C VAL A 238 -8.08 5.15 -8.68
N HIS A 239 -9.18 5.78 -9.10
CA HIS A 239 -9.32 6.34 -10.44
C HIS A 239 -8.31 7.45 -10.76
N HIS A 240 -8.16 8.46 -9.91
CA HIS A 240 -7.27 9.60 -10.14
C HIS A 240 -5.81 9.24 -9.85
N LEU A 241 -5.55 8.37 -8.86
CA LEU A 241 -4.20 7.87 -8.58
C LEU A 241 -3.64 7.10 -9.78
N GLN A 242 -4.41 6.17 -10.36
CA GLN A 242 -4.00 5.43 -11.54
C GLN A 242 -3.84 6.35 -12.77
N ARG A 243 -4.76 7.29 -12.99
CA ARG A 243 -4.66 8.25 -14.12
C ARG A 243 -3.43 9.15 -13.99
N GLY A 244 -3.11 9.64 -12.78
CA GLY A 244 -1.90 10.39 -12.49
C GLY A 244 -0.63 9.58 -12.70
N PHE A 245 -0.60 8.34 -12.20
CA PHE A 245 0.52 7.41 -12.41
C PHE A 245 0.76 7.12 -13.90
N HIS A 246 -0.29 6.76 -14.66
CA HIS A 246 -0.20 6.55 -16.10
C HIS A 246 0.30 7.81 -16.84
N ASN A 247 -0.20 8.99 -16.49
CA ASN A 247 0.28 10.25 -17.06
C ASN A 247 1.78 10.47 -16.81
N ALA A 248 2.28 10.19 -15.60
CA ALA A 248 3.70 10.27 -15.27
C ALA A 248 4.53 9.21 -16.02
N LEU A 249 4.01 7.99 -16.21
CA LEU A 249 4.65 6.96 -17.02
C LEU A 249 4.80 7.38 -18.50
N PHE A 250 3.75 7.97 -19.08
CA PHE A 250 3.78 8.46 -20.47
C PHE A 250 4.68 9.70 -20.64
N ALA A 251 4.63 10.66 -19.72
CA ALA A 251 5.53 11.80 -19.70
C ALA A 251 7.01 11.39 -19.53
N GLY A 252 7.26 10.28 -18.84
CA GLY A 252 8.58 9.65 -18.72
C GLY A 252 9.01 8.78 -19.93
N GLY A 253 8.16 8.63 -20.95
CA GLY A 253 8.52 8.03 -22.24
C GLY A 253 8.05 6.60 -22.50
N LEU A 254 7.19 6.01 -21.65
CA LEU A 254 6.53 4.73 -21.95
C LEU A 254 5.36 4.93 -22.93
N GLU A 255 5.12 3.95 -23.79
CA GLU A 255 4.13 4.01 -24.87
C GLU A 255 2.83 3.29 -24.50
N ALA A 256 1.69 4.00 -24.56
CA ALA A 256 0.37 3.41 -24.37
C ALA A 256 0.05 2.37 -25.47
N GLY A 257 -0.51 1.21 -25.09
CA GLY A 257 -0.79 0.11 -26.01
C GLY A 257 0.42 -0.78 -26.34
N ARG A 258 1.62 -0.43 -25.89
CA ARG A 258 2.88 -1.18 -26.11
C ARG A 258 3.58 -1.52 -24.80
N ASP A 259 3.92 -0.49 -24.03
CA ASP A 259 4.62 -0.59 -22.76
C ASP A 259 3.64 -0.64 -21.57
N VAL A 260 2.50 0.06 -21.71
CA VAL A 260 1.40 0.04 -20.73
C VAL A 260 0.08 -0.29 -21.42
N LEU A 261 -0.59 -1.34 -20.94
CA LEU A 261 -1.94 -1.73 -21.35
C LEU A 261 -2.92 -1.34 -20.24
N ARG A 262 -3.85 -0.42 -20.53
CA ARG A 262 -4.90 -0.02 -19.58
C ARG A 262 -6.25 -0.65 -19.91
N TYR A 263 -6.96 -1.11 -18.88
CA TYR A 263 -8.33 -1.61 -18.98
C TYR A 263 -9.28 -0.87 -18.03
N ARG A 264 -10.59 -0.98 -18.29
CA ARG A 264 -11.67 -0.59 -17.37
C ARG A 264 -12.76 -1.66 -17.39
N PHE A 265 -13.23 -2.10 -16.23
CA PHE A 265 -14.36 -3.04 -16.13
C PHE A 265 -15.66 -2.27 -15.88
N GLU A 266 -16.50 -2.20 -16.92
CA GLU A 266 -17.78 -1.47 -16.94
C GLU A 266 -18.99 -2.42 -16.94
N ARG A 267 -18.77 -3.72 -17.20
CA ARG A 267 -19.82 -4.73 -17.27
C ARG A 267 -20.20 -5.23 -15.88
N ASP A 268 -21.42 -4.92 -15.45
CA ASP A 268 -22.12 -5.72 -14.43
C ASP A 268 -22.50 -7.10 -15.02
N LEU A 269 -22.51 -8.13 -14.18
CA LEU A 269 -22.92 -9.50 -14.53
C LEU A 269 -24.29 -9.87 -13.93
N ALA A 270 -24.90 -8.96 -13.16
CA ALA A 270 -26.24 -9.10 -12.56
C ALA A 270 -27.31 -8.23 -13.24
N ALA A 271 -27.02 -7.67 -14.41
CA ALA A 271 -27.89 -6.81 -15.24
C ALA A 271 -28.05 -7.36 -16.66
#